data_AF-A0A2I1H4V9-F1
#
_entry.id   AF-A0A2I1H4V9-F1
#
_cell.length_a   1.000
_cell.length_b   1.000
_cell.length_c   1.000
_cell.angle_alpha   90.00
_cell.angle_beta   90.00
_cell.angle_gamma   90.00
#
_symmetry.space_group_name_H-M   'P 1'
#
loop_
_entity.id
_entity.type
_entity.pdbx_description
1 polymer ?
#
loop_
_entity_poly.entity_id
_entity_poly.type
_entity_poly.pdbx_seq_one_letter_code
_entity_poly.pdbx_strand_id
1 'polypeptide(L)' 'MENGAKILDVLYGTETFLLELSIEYSLLGFTVIDKKKLFLLFLASIKPNNLNFNHADIFNETRWIHRSAADYV' A
#
# COMPACT_ATOMS: atom_id res chain seq x y z
N MET A 1 -6.66 -7.97 18.02
CA MET A 1 -5.56 -7.03 18.32
C MET A 1 -4.64 -7.04 17.11
N GLU A 2 -4.68 -6.00 16.27
CA GLU A 2 -3.71 -5.82 15.18
C GLU A 2 -2.38 -5.34 15.78
N ASN A 3 -1.66 -6.25 16.46
CA ASN A 3 -0.32 -5.95 17.01
C ASN A 3 0.81 -6.29 16.01
N GLY A 4 0.47 -6.56 14.75
CA GLY A 4 1.45 -6.88 13.70
C GLY A 4 2.03 -5.60 13.09
N ALA A 5 3.33 -5.60 12.82
CA ALA A 5 3.97 -4.56 12.03
C ALA A 5 3.24 -4.36 10.69
N LYS A 6 3.16 -3.11 10.24
CA LYS A 6 2.52 -2.74 8.97
C LYS A 6 3.59 -2.36 7.96
N ILE A 7 3.52 -2.93 6.77
CA ILE A 7 4.46 -2.68 5.67
C ILE A 7 3.77 -1.81 4.62
N LEU A 8 4.45 -0.73 4.23
CA LEU A 8 4.01 0.21 3.20
C LEU A 8 5.01 0.20 2.06
N ASP A 9 4.49 0.05 0.84
CA ASP A 9 5.27 0.16 -0.39
C ASP A 9 4.64 1.19 -1.33
N VAL A 10 5.52 2.01 -1.89
CA VAL A 10 5.22 3.24 -2.61
C VAL A 10 5.91 3.14 -3.96
N LEU A 11 5.14 3.29 -5.03
CA LEU A 11 5.61 3.11 -6.42
C LEU A 11 5.92 1.65 -6.79
N TYR A 12 5.05 0.75 -6.32
CA TYR A 12 5.15 -0.71 -6.46
C TYR A 12 5.37 -1.21 -7.91
N GLY A 13 4.93 -0.46 -8.91
CA GLY A 13 5.20 -0.77 -10.31
C GLY A 13 4.41 -1.99 -10.80
N THR A 14 5.11 -3.06 -11.19
CA THR A 14 4.53 -4.32 -11.72
C THR A 14 5.11 -5.56 -11.04
N GLU A 15 5.83 -5.38 -9.93
CA GLU A 15 6.49 -6.49 -9.23
C GLU A 15 5.46 -7.28 -8.42
N THR A 16 5.79 -8.54 -8.11
CA THR A 16 4.94 -9.43 -7.29
C THR A 16 5.47 -9.61 -5.87
N PHE A 17 6.64 -9.04 -5.56
CA PHE A 17 7.37 -9.29 -4.31
C PHE A 17 6.50 -9.07 -3.06
N LEU A 18 5.76 -7.97 -3.02
CA LEU A 18 4.92 -7.66 -1.86
C LEU A 18 3.64 -8.53 -1.78
N LEU A 19 3.13 -9.00 -2.92
CA LEU A 19 2.10 -10.04 -2.94
C LEU A 19 2.65 -11.33 -2.31
N GLU A 20 3.85 -11.76 -2.71
CA GLU A 20 4.52 -12.95 -2.17
C GLU A 20 4.74 -12.84 -0.66
N LEU A 21 5.26 -11.70 -0.19
CA LEU A 21 5.43 -11.44 1.25
C LEU A 21 4.10 -11.44 2.00
N SER A 22 3.03 -10.90 1.41
CA SER A 22 1.71 -10.89 2.06
C SER A 22 1.13 -12.28 2.27
N ILE A 23 1.48 -13.23 1.38
CA ILE A 23 1.11 -14.64 1.49
C ILE A 23 1.96 -15.31 2.58
N GLU A 24 3.27 -15.08 2.59
CA GLU A 24 4.20 -15.68 3.55
C GLU A 24 3.94 -15.20 4.99
N TYR A 25 3.68 -13.91 5.17
CA TYR A 25 3.50 -13.27 6.47
C TYR A 25 2.05 -12.86 6.72
N SER A 26 1.14 -13.84 6.77
CA SER A 26 -0.31 -13.63 6.92
C SER A 26 -0.76 -12.82 8.15
N LEU A 27 0.07 -12.71 9.18
CA LEU A 27 -0.21 -11.92 10.40
C LEU A 27 0.19 -10.45 10.29
N LEU A 28 0.95 -10.07 9.25
CA LEU A 28 1.36 -8.69 9.00
C LEU A 28 0.37 -8.01 8.05
N GLY A 29 0.18 -6.70 8.24
CA GLY A 29 -0.63 -5.88 7.35
C GLY A 29 0.22 -5.23 6.28
N PHE A 30 -0.23 -5.28 5.03
CA PHE A 30 0.47 -4.76 3.87
C PHE A 30 -0.38 -3.70 3.16
N THR A 31 0.25 -2.61 2.73
CA THR A 31 -0.40 -1.56 1.93
C THR A 31 0.49 -1.15 0.78
N VAL A 32 -0.07 -1.15 -0.42
CA VAL A 32 0.57 -0.71 -1.65
C VAL A 32 -0.07 0.58 -2.12
N ILE A 33 0.75 1.56 -2.49
CA ILE A 33 0.31 2.80 -3.12
C ILE A 33 0.93 2.93 -4.51
N ASP A 34 0.09 3.03 -5.54
CA ASP A 34 0.55 3.25 -6.92
C ASP A 34 -0.45 4.07 -7.73
N LYS A 35 0.04 4.79 -8.74
CA LYS A 35 -0.77 5.53 -9.73
C LYS A 35 -1.25 4.66 -10.89
N LYS A 36 -0.75 3.43 -11.03
CA LYS A 36 -1.08 2.51 -12.14
C LYS A 36 -2.29 1.63 -11.80
N LYS A 37 -3.49 2.14 -12.08
CA LYS A 37 -4.79 1.49 -11.79
C LYS A 37 -4.94 0.05 -12.29
N LEU A 38 -4.45 -0.28 -13.49
CA LEU A 38 -4.68 -1.59 -14.12
C LEU A 38 -4.02 -2.74 -13.34
N PHE A 39 -2.84 -2.51 -12.79
CA PHE A 39 -2.12 -3.54 -12.03
C PHE A 39 -2.77 -3.79 -10.67
N LEU A 40 -3.22 -2.72 -10.01
CA LEU A 40 -3.97 -2.81 -8.76
C LEU A 40 -5.30 -3.58 -8.94
N LEU A 41 -5.97 -3.43 -10.08
CA LEU A 41 -7.20 -4.19 -10.39
C LEU A 41 -6.94 -5.69 -10.56
N PHE A 42 -5.86 -6.08 -11.24
CA PHE A 42 -5.47 -7.49 -11.37
C PHE A 42 -5.16 -8.08 -9.99
N LEU A 43 -4.31 -7.42 -9.20
CA LEU A 43 -3.94 -7.89 -7.87
C LEU A 43 -5.14 -7.95 -6.92
N ALA A 44 -6.07 -6.99 -7.01
CA ALA A 44 -7.26 -6.98 -6.18
C ALA A 44 -8.13 -8.23 -6.33
N SER A 45 -8.06 -8.93 -7.46
CA SER A 45 -8.82 -10.18 -7.68
C SER A 45 -8.18 -11.41 -7.03
N ILE A 46 -6.89 -11.33 -6.68
CA ILE A 46 -6.11 -12.46 -6.15
C ILE A 46 -5.50 -12.15 -4.77
N LYS A 47 -5.82 -10.99 -4.18
CA LYS A 47 -5.13 -10.52 -2.98
C LYS A 47 -5.54 -11.26 -1.72
N PRO A 48 -4.60 -11.55 -0.81
CA PRO A 48 -4.89 -11.88 0.57
C PRO A 48 -5.63 -10.77 1.31
N ASN A 49 -6.36 -11.12 2.38
CA ASN A 49 -7.11 -10.16 3.20
C ASN A 49 -6.22 -9.13 3.91
N ASN A 50 -4.95 -9.47 4.15
CA ASN A 50 -3.97 -8.61 4.80
C ASN A 50 -3.22 -7.68 3.82
N LEU A 51 -3.52 -7.71 2.52
CA LEU A 51 -2.94 -6.82 1.51
C LEU A 51 -3.95 -5.79 1.03
N ASN A 52 -3.62 -4.51 1.11
CA ASN A 52 -4.47 -3.40 0.66
C ASN A 52 -3.80 -2.62 -0.47
N PHE A 53 -4.61 -2.11 -1.40
CA PHE A 53 -4.16 -1.31 -2.54
C PHE A 53 -4.84 0.04 -2.53
N ASN A 54 -4.03 1.10 -2.55
CA ASN A 54 -4.49 2.47 -2.67
C ASN A 54 -3.99 3.04 -3.99
N HIS A 55 -4.92 3.51 -4.82
CA HIS A 55 -4.58 4.16 -6.07
C HIS A 55 -4.40 5.67 -5.83
N ALA A 56 -3.15 6.15 -5.82
CA ALA A 56 -2.83 7.55 -5.55
C ALA A 56 -1.58 8.01 -6.32
N ASP A 57 -1.54 9.28 -6.69
CA ASP A 57 -0.34 9.93 -7.25
C ASP A 57 0.35 10.74 -6.16
N ILE A 58 1.30 10.09 -5.46
CA ILE A 58 1.96 10.68 -4.28
C ILE A 58 2.72 11.97 -4.62
N PHE A 59 3.16 12.15 -5.86
CA PHE A 59 3.89 13.37 -6.28
C PHE A 59 2.95 14.55 -6.55
N ASN A 60 1.76 14.28 -7.08
CA ASN A 60 0.75 15.29 -7.37
C ASN A 60 -0.15 15.59 -6.14
N GLU A 61 -0.13 14.67 -5.16
CA GLU A 61 -0.81 14.78 -3.88
C GLU A 61 0.05 15.46 -2.80
N THR A 62 0.86 16.46 -3.17
CA THR A 62 1.66 17.32 -2.26
C THR A 62 0.83 17.97 -1.13
N ARG A 63 -0.50 17.91 -1.22
CA ARG A 63 -1.45 18.29 -0.16
C ARG A 63 -1.44 17.36 1.06
N TRP A 64 -0.93 16.13 0.97
CA TRP A 64 -0.84 15.20 2.11
C TRP A 64 0.36 15.47 3.02
N ILE A 65 1.50 15.86 2.44
CA ILE A 65 2.71 16.20 3.20
C ILE A 65 2.45 17.43 4.10
N HIS A 66 1.65 18.39 3.62
CA HIS A 66 1.27 19.57 4.38
C HIS A 66 0.25 19.32 5.51
N ARG A 67 -0.63 18.30 5.42
CA ARG A 67 -1.52 17.97 6.54
C ARG A 67 -0.76 17.34 7.69
N SER A 68 0.17 16.43 7.40
CA SER A 68 1.01 15.80 8.43
C SER A 68 1.78 16.85 9.23
N ALA A 69 2.41 17.84 8.59
CA ALA A 69 3.17 18.88 9.30
C ALA A 69 2.30 19.87 10.11
N ALA A 70 1.05 20.10 9.69
CA ALA A 70 0.13 21.01 10.39
C ALA A 70 -0.49 20.37 11.64
N ASP A 71 -0.52 19.05 11.73
CA ASP A 71 -1.03 18.31 12.89
C ASP A 71 0.03 18.14 14.01
N TYR A 72 1.25 18.69 13.82
CA TYR A 72 2.36 18.68 14.80
C TYR A 72 2.73 20.09 15.34
N VAL A 73 1.90 21.12 15.12
CA VAL A 73 2.07 22.46 15.75
C VAL A 73 0.87 22.83 16.60
#